data_AF-A0A4U5MMJ3-F1
#
_entry.id   AF-A0A4U5MMJ3-F1
#
_cell.length_a   1.000
_cell.length_b   1.000
_cell.length_c   1.000
_cell.angle_alpha   90.00
_cell.angle_beta   90.00
_cell.angle_gamma   90.00
#
_symmetry.space_group_name_H-M   'P 1'
#
loop_
_entity.id
_entity.type
_entity.pdbx_description
1 polymer ?
#
loop_
_entity_poly.entity_id
_entity_poly.type
_entity_poly.pdbx_seq_one_letter_code
_entity_poly.pdbx_strand_id
1 'polypeptide(L)'
;MTSIGAVLFLLCFVENSLGLDAATTSPDSFTRPKFVACSNETSVSTKGVFMAATSLNEDSGESDWYRFPTEAENCSFEAVSSVCRSHFPTTAYASALNETVEVPIREFVQNASQGFWARNKTSTMNKYECKEYQPVTIFRPVSSNWSERLHVGSDIDSKCLSIEEWIEIATKECGAKPLAQKYGGQCGKTFIYVEMVFLCDQPKKKLTPTNTSKEHEENTEYHHKRLFETIQLYAKTVQNAKKAKDNNLIYEEAALQRDLIILQYKTLMDVGTHSNVPLTSAPLTSATETFFKNHKYHRSEDVLSVIRTSMYHSMPHRSMILAQLAFKLLNNETFEDEANHTAKFDVGGNQYKFFKILVITYPELEDQIHEMYVDYMKKHTPGIAPEHLNFMGEPGAHKKIVEMYREIFNPGLINRKYLEKPWRSYVLSICAGVVVVGAILGVAVMGYRTRQDRIGIMEARFKRFANEDENLVEVYVEQAEEAQEIINN
;
A
#
# COMPACT_ATOMS: atom_id res chain seq x y z
N MET A 1 -13.78 -16.29 -33.21
CA MET A 1 -13.75 -17.23 -32.06
C MET A 1 -12.34 -17.59 -31.59
N THR A 2 -11.27 -16.94 -32.10
CA THR A 2 -9.86 -17.21 -31.74
C THR A 2 -9.28 -16.28 -30.67
N SER A 3 -10.06 -15.35 -30.10
CA SER A 3 -9.58 -14.31 -29.18
C SER A 3 -9.78 -14.61 -27.69
N ILE A 4 -10.55 -15.64 -27.32
CA ILE A 4 -10.84 -15.96 -25.91
C ILE A 4 -9.75 -16.85 -25.29
N GLY A 5 -9.08 -17.69 -26.10
CA GLY A 5 -8.02 -18.58 -25.63
C GLY A 5 -6.74 -17.87 -25.16
N ALA A 6 -6.41 -16.70 -25.70
CA ALA A 6 -5.20 -15.96 -25.35
C ALA A 6 -5.23 -15.35 -23.94
N VAL A 7 -6.43 -15.03 -23.42
CA VAL A 7 -6.60 -14.44 -22.08
C VAL A 7 -6.51 -15.51 -20.98
N LEU A 8 -6.99 -16.74 -21.25
CA LEU A 8 -6.84 -17.87 -20.33
C LEU A 8 -5.41 -18.45 -20.31
N PHE A 9 -4.70 -18.45 -21.44
CA PHE A 9 -3.30 -18.93 -21.51
C PHE A 9 -2.32 -18.02 -20.73
N LEU A 10 -2.65 -16.74 -20.58
CA LEU A 10 -1.86 -15.77 -19.80
C LEU A 10 -2.01 -15.96 -18.29
N LEU A 11 -3.08 -16.58 -17.80
CA LEU A 11 -3.28 -16.83 -16.36
C LEU A 11 -2.45 -18.02 -15.86
N CYS A 12 -2.27 -19.08 -16.66
CA CYS A 12 -1.49 -20.26 -16.26
C CYS A 12 0.04 -20.06 -16.30
N PHE A 13 0.55 -19.09 -17.07
CA PHE A 13 2.00 -18.86 -17.17
C PHE A 13 2.57 -18.06 -15.97
N VAL A 14 1.69 -17.47 -15.15
CA VAL A 14 2.03 -16.57 -14.03
C VAL A 14 2.40 -17.34 -12.75
N GLU A 15 1.98 -18.60 -12.59
CA GLU A 15 2.35 -19.41 -11.41
C GLU A 15 3.81 -19.90 -11.45
N ASN A 16 4.40 -20.10 -12.64
CA ASN A 16 5.72 -20.73 -12.77
C ASN A 16 6.90 -19.75 -12.84
N SER A 17 6.69 -18.45 -13.06
CA SER A 17 7.80 -17.50 -13.27
C SER A 17 8.34 -16.88 -11.98
N LEU A 18 7.67 -17.08 -10.84
CA LEU A 18 8.17 -16.55 -9.58
C LEU A 18 9.11 -17.51 -8.87
N GLY A 19 8.96 -18.84 -8.96
CA GLY A 19 9.79 -19.79 -8.19
C GLY A 19 9.78 -19.59 -6.66
N LEU A 20 9.24 -18.47 -6.18
CA LEU A 20 8.59 -18.25 -4.91
C LEU A 20 7.25 -18.98 -5.01
N ASP A 21 7.30 -20.31 -5.08
CA ASP A 21 6.46 -21.00 -4.11
C ASP A 21 6.84 -20.34 -2.81
N ALA A 22 5.94 -19.49 -2.30
CA ALA A 22 6.04 -18.95 -0.98
C ALA A 22 5.88 -20.17 -0.08
N ALA A 23 6.96 -20.97 0.01
CA ALA A 23 7.24 -21.92 1.04
C ALA A 23 6.71 -21.21 2.25
N THR A 24 5.65 -21.75 2.80
CA THR A 24 5.07 -21.29 4.05
C THR A 24 6.24 -21.29 5.01
N THR A 25 6.89 -20.13 5.12
CA THR A 25 8.05 -19.91 5.95
C THR A 25 7.46 -19.94 7.33
N SER A 26 7.39 -21.16 7.87
CA SER A 26 7.24 -21.36 9.30
C SER A 26 8.21 -20.38 9.95
N PRO A 27 7.86 -19.72 11.07
CA PRO A 27 8.83 -18.96 11.86
C PRO A 27 10.16 -19.71 12.09
N ASP A 28 10.15 -21.04 12.04
CA ASP A 28 11.34 -21.90 12.11
C ASP A 28 12.25 -21.87 10.87
N SER A 29 11.81 -21.36 9.71
CA SER A 29 12.66 -21.24 8.52
C SER A 29 13.70 -20.13 8.65
N PHE A 30 13.56 -19.24 9.63
CA PHE A 30 14.53 -18.18 9.87
C PHE A 30 15.83 -18.69 10.51
N THR A 31 15.84 -19.87 11.12
CA THR A 31 17.05 -20.41 11.78
C THR A 31 17.95 -21.22 10.85
N ARG A 32 17.56 -21.45 9.60
CA ARG A 32 18.37 -22.23 8.67
C ARG A 32 19.50 -21.38 8.08
N PRO A 33 20.72 -21.92 7.96
CA PRO A 33 21.81 -21.23 7.28
C PRO A 33 21.44 -20.93 5.83
N LYS A 34 21.67 -19.69 5.42
CA LYS A 34 21.34 -19.16 4.10
C LYS A 34 22.60 -19.11 3.26
N PHE A 35 22.56 -19.66 2.06
CA PHE A 35 23.73 -19.73 1.19
C PHE A 35 23.49 -19.07 -0.16
N VAL A 36 24.55 -18.48 -0.69
CA VAL A 36 24.66 -18.04 -2.08
C VAL A 36 25.86 -18.72 -2.69
N ALA A 37 25.73 -19.18 -3.94
CA ALA A 37 26.84 -19.67 -4.73
C ALA A 37 27.03 -18.75 -5.94
N CYS A 38 28.29 -18.48 -6.28
CA CYS A 38 28.62 -17.64 -7.43
C CYS A 38 29.77 -18.23 -8.24
N SER A 39 29.66 -18.13 -9.57
CA SER A 39 30.75 -18.44 -10.50
C SER A 39 30.95 -17.35 -11.54
N ASN A 40 32.21 -17.04 -11.82
CA ASN A 40 32.64 -16.20 -12.94
C ASN A 40 32.82 -17.02 -14.24
N GLU A 41 32.66 -18.35 -14.20
CA GLU A 41 32.87 -19.24 -15.33
C GLU A 41 31.64 -19.32 -16.24
N THR A 42 31.35 -18.27 -17.00
CA THR A 42 30.52 -18.43 -18.19
C THR A 42 31.29 -18.14 -19.45
N SER A 43 31.49 -19.18 -20.28
CA SER A 43 32.14 -19.12 -21.59
C SER A 43 31.39 -18.28 -22.64
N VAL A 44 30.21 -17.75 -22.30
CA VAL A 44 29.29 -17.08 -23.23
C VAL A 44 28.74 -15.76 -22.67
N SER A 45 28.98 -15.43 -21.39
CA SER A 45 28.43 -14.22 -20.75
C SER A 45 29.46 -13.57 -19.84
N THR A 46 29.55 -12.23 -19.87
CA THR A 46 30.38 -11.45 -18.94
C THR A 46 29.74 -11.26 -17.57
N LYS A 47 28.60 -11.92 -17.30
CA LYS A 47 27.84 -11.79 -16.05
C LYS A 47 28.09 -12.98 -15.13
N GLY A 48 28.21 -12.72 -13.83
CA GLY A 48 28.30 -13.77 -12.82
C GLY A 48 27.00 -14.58 -12.78
N VAL A 49 27.11 -15.89 -12.56
CA VAL A 49 25.94 -16.74 -12.29
C VAL A 49 25.79 -16.91 -10.79
N PHE A 50 24.61 -16.58 -10.27
CA PHE A 50 24.30 -16.64 -8.86
C PHE A 50 23.17 -17.64 -8.60
N MET A 51 23.34 -18.42 -7.55
CA MET A 51 22.36 -19.37 -7.05
C MET A 51 22.13 -19.10 -5.57
N ALA A 52 20.90 -19.21 -5.08
CA ALA A 52 20.58 -19.08 -3.65
C ALA A 52 19.89 -20.35 -3.12
N ALA A 53 20.14 -20.67 -1.85
CA ALA A 53 19.53 -21.80 -1.16
C ALA A 53 19.26 -21.44 0.33
N THR A 54 18.09 -21.85 0.84
CA THR A 54 17.66 -21.63 2.23
C THR A 54 18.14 -22.72 3.19
N SER A 55 18.55 -23.88 2.67
CA SER A 55 19.29 -24.91 3.40
C SER A 55 19.87 -25.94 2.44
N LEU A 56 21.01 -26.53 2.81
CA LEU A 56 21.53 -27.73 2.16
C LEU A 56 21.01 -28.93 2.95
N ASN A 57 20.10 -29.72 2.38
CA ASN A 57 19.85 -31.06 2.91
C ASN A 57 21.01 -31.94 2.47
N GLU A 58 22.03 -32.04 3.32
CA GLU A 58 23.19 -32.91 3.06
C GLU A 58 22.76 -34.38 2.93
N ASP A 59 21.68 -34.77 3.62
CA ASP A 59 21.19 -36.16 3.64
C ASP A 59 20.42 -36.59 2.39
N SER A 60 19.77 -35.68 1.67
CA SER A 60 18.98 -36.04 0.47
C SER A 60 19.78 -35.94 -0.83
N GLY A 61 20.95 -35.28 -0.82
CA GLY A 61 21.70 -34.94 -2.04
C GLY A 61 20.95 -34.03 -3.01
N GLU A 62 19.73 -33.60 -2.65
CA GLU A 62 18.86 -32.74 -3.43
C GLU A 62 18.99 -31.34 -2.84
N SER A 63 19.59 -30.44 -3.62
CA SER A 63 19.83 -29.07 -3.18
C SER A 63 18.89 -28.12 -3.92
N ASP A 64 18.09 -27.40 -3.14
CA ASP A 64 17.12 -26.40 -3.60
C ASP A 64 17.85 -25.09 -4.03
N TRP A 65 18.74 -25.21 -5.01
CA TRP A 65 19.41 -24.05 -5.59
C TRP A 65 18.52 -23.42 -6.66
N TYR A 66 18.16 -22.16 -6.45
CA TYR A 66 17.41 -21.38 -7.43
C TYR A 66 18.32 -20.36 -8.09
N ARG A 67 18.22 -20.24 -9.41
CA ARG A 67 18.99 -19.25 -10.18
C ARG A 67 18.46 -17.86 -9.87
N PHE A 68 19.34 -16.98 -9.43
CA PHE A 68 19.01 -15.60 -9.18
C PHE A 68 19.30 -14.76 -10.45
N PRO A 69 18.29 -14.13 -11.07
CA PRO A 69 18.52 -13.22 -12.17
C PRO A 69 19.19 -11.95 -11.64
N THR A 70 20.46 -11.74 -11.97
CA THR A 70 21.21 -10.55 -11.58
C THR A 70 22.02 -10.00 -12.74
N GLU A 71 22.22 -8.69 -12.72
CA GLU A 71 23.04 -7.97 -13.67
C GLU A 71 24.52 -7.90 -13.23
N ALA A 72 24.85 -8.42 -12.04
CA ALA A 72 26.19 -8.38 -11.49
C ALA A 72 27.21 -9.06 -12.41
N GLU A 73 28.27 -8.33 -12.74
CA GLU A 73 29.32 -8.79 -13.67
C GLU A 73 30.24 -9.84 -13.06
N ASN A 74 30.37 -9.88 -11.73
CA ASN A 74 31.34 -10.73 -11.05
C ASN A 74 30.89 -11.17 -9.65
N CYS A 75 31.59 -12.16 -9.09
CA CYS A 75 31.45 -12.62 -7.71
C CYS A 75 32.17 -11.72 -6.68
N SER A 76 32.13 -10.40 -6.84
CA SER A 76 32.68 -9.48 -5.83
C SER A 76 31.95 -9.61 -4.49
N PHE A 77 32.61 -9.20 -3.40
CA PHE A 77 32.02 -9.20 -2.07
C PHE A 77 30.71 -8.40 -2.04
N GLU A 78 30.68 -7.24 -2.68
CA GLU A 78 29.53 -6.36 -2.79
C GLU A 78 28.39 -7.05 -3.57
N ALA A 79 28.69 -7.67 -4.71
CA ALA A 79 27.69 -8.35 -5.53
C ALA A 79 27.06 -9.56 -4.79
N VAL A 80 27.88 -10.43 -4.20
CA VAL A 80 27.35 -11.59 -3.44
C VAL A 80 26.58 -11.12 -2.21
N SER A 81 27.08 -10.11 -1.50
CA SER A 81 26.38 -9.54 -0.34
C SER A 81 25.06 -8.88 -0.74
N SER A 82 25.00 -8.21 -1.90
CA SER A 82 23.76 -7.70 -2.45
C SER A 82 22.77 -8.82 -2.71
N VAL A 83 23.19 -9.90 -3.38
CA VAL A 83 22.31 -11.07 -3.64
C VAL A 83 21.78 -11.67 -2.34
N CYS A 84 22.63 -11.79 -1.31
CA CYS A 84 22.18 -12.17 0.03
C CYS A 84 21.08 -11.23 0.54
N ARG A 85 21.26 -9.90 0.48
CA ARG A 85 20.25 -8.94 0.95
C ARG A 85 18.96 -8.94 0.13
N SER A 86 19.05 -9.11 -1.19
CA SER A 86 17.87 -9.16 -2.06
C SER A 86 17.03 -10.39 -1.79
N HIS A 87 17.66 -11.54 -1.54
CA HIS A 87 16.97 -12.81 -1.35
C HIS A 87 16.63 -13.10 0.12
N PHE A 88 17.45 -12.60 1.04
CA PHE A 88 17.33 -12.77 2.49
C PHE A 88 17.39 -11.40 3.19
N PRO A 89 16.24 -10.73 3.40
CA PRO A 89 16.21 -9.35 3.91
C PRO A 89 16.83 -9.16 5.31
N THR A 90 16.95 -10.23 6.10
CA THR A 90 17.63 -10.22 7.42
C THR A 90 19.15 -10.30 7.34
N THR A 91 19.75 -10.31 6.16
CA THR A 91 21.21 -10.50 6.01
C THR A 91 21.93 -9.18 5.79
N ALA A 92 23.14 -9.06 6.33
CA ALA A 92 23.97 -7.86 6.16
C ALA A 92 24.94 -8.04 4.99
N TYR A 93 25.64 -9.18 4.99
CA TYR A 93 26.69 -9.47 4.01
C TYR A 93 26.88 -10.98 3.80
N ALA A 94 27.70 -11.33 2.81
CA ALA A 94 28.09 -12.71 2.54
C ALA A 94 29.53 -12.99 3.00
N SER A 95 29.76 -14.09 3.71
CA SER A 95 31.12 -14.57 4.04
C SER A 95 31.49 -15.77 3.18
N ALA A 96 32.63 -15.68 2.49
CA ALA A 96 33.17 -16.81 1.74
C ALA A 96 33.53 -17.97 2.67
N LEU A 97 33.14 -19.20 2.30
CA LEU A 97 33.43 -20.41 3.07
C LEU A 97 34.72 -21.12 2.64
N ASN A 98 35.37 -20.65 1.56
CA ASN A 98 36.47 -21.36 0.88
C ASN A 98 36.09 -22.79 0.44
N GLU A 99 34.80 -23.01 0.21
CA GLU A 99 34.21 -24.24 -0.31
C GLU A 99 33.65 -23.98 -1.70
N THR A 100 33.64 -25.02 -2.53
CA THR A 100 32.92 -25.01 -3.81
C THR A 100 31.76 -25.97 -3.78
N VAL A 101 30.69 -25.64 -4.50
CA VAL A 101 29.51 -26.50 -4.68
C VAL A 101 29.27 -26.74 -6.16
N GLU A 102 28.94 -27.98 -6.51
CA GLU A 102 28.48 -28.32 -7.85
C GLU A 102 26.98 -28.06 -7.94
N VAL A 103 26.58 -27.12 -8.81
CA VAL A 103 25.17 -26.75 -8.98
C VAL A 103 24.73 -27.12 -10.40
N PRO A 104 23.61 -27.86 -10.56
CA PRO A 104 23.03 -28.08 -11.87
C PRO A 104 22.42 -26.78 -12.40
N ILE A 105 22.95 -26.28 -13.52
CA ILE A 105 22.43 -25.12 -14.23
C ILE A 105 21.74 -25.60 -15.51
N ARG A 106 20.58 -25.00 -15.78
CA ARG A 106 19.92 -25.08 -17.08
C ARG A 106 20.39 -23.92 -17.96
N GLU A 107 21.25 -24.20 -18.92
CA GLU A 107 21.75 -23.23 -19.88
C GLU A 107 20.84 -23.20 -21.12
N PHE A 108 20.31 -22.02 -21.45
CA PHE A 108 19.51 -21.83 -22.65
C PHE A 108 20.42 -21.38 -23.79
N VAL A 109 20.61 -22.24 -24.79
CA VAL A 109 21.43 -21.93 -25.95
C VAL A 109 20.50 -21.57 -27.10
N GLN A 110 20.70 -20.37 -27.66
CA GLN A 110 20.00 -19.95 -28.86
C GLN A 110 20.78 -20.48 -30.08
N ASN A 111 20.16 -21.39 -30.84
CA ASN A 111 20.71 -21.84 -32.11
C ASN A 111 19.84 -21.26 -33.24
N ALA A 112 20.47 -20.53 -34.17
CA ALA A 112 19.77 -19.85 -35.28
C ALA A 112 18.88 -20.80 -36.11
N SER A 113 19.23 -22.10 -36.20
CA SER A 113 18.47 -23.08 -36.99
C SER A 113 17.49 -23.94 -36.17
N GLN A 114 17.64 -24.02 -34.84
CA GLN A 114 16.90 -24.96 -33.99
C GLN A 114 16.05 -24.29 -32.89
N GLY A 115 16.08 -22.96 -32.79
CA GLY A 115 15.40 -22.22 -31.73
C GLY A 115 16.13 -22.28 -30.39
N PHE A 116 15.40 -22.04 -29.30
CA PHE A 116 15.92 -22.11 -27.93
C PHE A 116 15.80 -23.55 -27.41
N TRP A 117 16.93 -24.14 -27.03
CA TRP A 117 16.95 -25.41 -26.31
C TRP A 117 17.76 -25.28 -25.02
N ALA A 118 17.41 -26.10 -24.04
CA ALA A 118 18.04 -26.09 -22.73
C ALA A 118 19.02 -27.26 -22.60
N ARG A 119 20.27 -26.98 -22.21
CA ARG A 119 21.25 -28.00 -21.81
C ARG A 119 21.36 -28.02 -20.29
N ASN A 120 21.35 -29.20 -19.69
CA ASN A 120 21.74 -29.37 -18.30
C ASN A 120 23.27 -29.43 -18.24
N LYS A 121 23.86 -28.55 -17.42
CA LYS A 121 25.30 -28.51 -17.18
C LYS A 121 25.52 -28.34 -15.68
N THR A 122 26.48 -29.07 -15.13
CA THR A 122 26.93 -28.82 -13.75
C THR A 122 28.01 -27.75 -13.76
N SER A 123 27.95 -26.80 -12.83
CA SER A 123 28.96 -25.77 -12.65
C SER A 123 29.47 -25.77 -11.23
N THR A 124 30.79 -25.72 -11.08
CA THR A 124 31.45 -25.53 -9.80
C THR A 124 31.41 -24.05 -9.44
N MET A 125 30.82 -23.73 -8.30
CA MET A 125 30.63 -22.36 -7.82
C MET A 125 31.27 -22.16 -6.44
N ASN A 126 31.79 -20.97 -6.18
CA ASN A 126 32.25 -20.60 -4.84
C ASN A 126 31.03 -20.41 -3.94
N LYS A 127 31.08 -21.01 -2.74
CA LYS A 127 29.99 -20.99 -1.77
C LYS A 127 30.22 -19.89 -0.73
N TYR A 128 29.13 -19.18 -0.42
CA TYR A 128 29.09 -18.10 0.54
C TYR A 128 27.93 -18.31 1.51
N GLU A 129 28.15 -17.95 2.77
CA GLU A 129 27.12 -17.94 3.80
C GLU A 129 26.63 -16.51 4.00
N CYS A 130 25.31 -16.31 3.92
CA CYS A 130 24.69 -15.02 4.17
C CYS A 130 24.55 -14.79 5.67
N LYS A 131 25.28 -13.80 6.20
CA LYS A 131 25.30 -13.48 7.63
C LYS A 131 24.10 -12.64 7.99
N GLU A 132 23.26 -13.18 8.86
CA GLU A 132 22.12 -12.46 9.41
C GLU A 132 22.57 -11.31 10.32
N TYR A 133 21.74 -10.28 10.39
CA TYR A 133 21.87 -9.23 11.37
C TYR A 133 20.53 -8.95 12.03
N GLN A 134 20.59 -8.40 13.24
CA GLN A 134 19.41 -7.94 13.95
C GLN A 134 19.24 -6.44 13.67
N PRO A 135 18.07 -6.02 13.13
CA PRO A 135 17.76 -4.62 12.96
C PRO A 135 17.86 -3.87 14.29
N VAL A 136 18.52 -2.73 14.25
CA VAL A 136 18.70 -1.86 15.39
C VAL A 136 17.36 -1.27 15.80
N THR A 137 17.13 -1.15 17.10
CA THR A 137 15.90 -0.55 17.63
C THR A 137 15.85 0.95 17.37
N ILE A 138 14.72 1.41 16.80
CA ILE A 138 14.44 2.82 16.59
C ILE A 138 14.41 3.59 17.92
N PHE A 139 14.85 4.85 17.92
CA PHE A 139 14.74 5.67 19.12
C PHE A 139 13.27 5.97 19.40
N ARG A 140 12.88 5.91 20.67
CA ARG A 140 11.57 6.42 21.11
C ARG A 140 11.69 7.95 21.22
N PRO A 141 11.04 8.73 20.35
CA PRO A 141 11.12 10.18 20.43
C PRO A 141 10.52 10.68 21.75
N VAL A 142 11.19 11.65 22.38
CA VAL A 142 10.66 12.40 23.53
C VAL A 142 10.34 13.80 23.02
N SER A 143 9.10 14.26 23.21
CA SER A 143 8.63 15.59 22.77
C SER A 143 8.57 15.76 21.23
N SER A 144 9.06 16.88 20.69
CA SER A 144 9.02 17.25 19.27
C SER A 144 10.06 16.56 18.38
N ASN A 145 10.92 15.73 18.96
CA ASN A 145 11.94 15.00 18.22
C ASN A 145 11.31 13.91 17.35
N TRP A 146 12.01 13.48 16.30
CA TRP A 146 11.60 12.32 15.50
C TRP A 146 12.80 11.41 15.23
N SER A 147 12.50 10.12 15.09
CA SER A 147 13.50 9.10 14.75
C SER A 147 13.21 8.56 13.36
N GLU A 148 14.27 8.13 12.68
CA GLU A 148 14.19 7.52 11.36
C GLU A 148 15.23 6.43 11.19
N ARG A 149 14.91 5.45 10.35
CA ARG A 149 15.82 4.40 9.90
C ARG A 149 16.20 4.67 8.45
N LEU A 150 17.50 4.59 8.18
CA LEU A 150 18.04 4.48 6.83
C LEU A 150 18.60 3.08 6.65
N HIS A 151 18.29 2.46 5.53
CA HIS A 151 18.82 1.15 5.16
C HIS A 151 19.38 1.22 3.74
N VAL A 152 20.55 0.64 3.48
CA VAL A 152 21.09 0.54 2.11
C VAL A 152 20.12 -0.23 1.23
N GLY A 153 20.11 0.05 -0.07
CA GLY A 153 19.30 -0.75 -0.99
C GLY A 153 19.66 -2.23 -0.96
N SER A 154 18.80 -3.05 -1.59
CA SER A 154 19.13 -4.43 -1.94
C SER A 154 19.55 -4.56 -3.41
N ASP A 155 19.85 -3.44 -4.07
CA ASP A 155 20.34 -3.43 -5.45
C ASP A 155 21.82 -3.79 -5.53
N ILE A 156 22.28 -4.28 -6.68
CA ILE A 156 23.66 -4.74 -6.92
C ILE A 156 24.67 -3.63 -6.66
N ASP A 157 24.27 -2.38 -6.91
CA ASP A 157 25.10 -1.19 -6.66
C ASP A 157 25.05 -0.71 -5.20
N SER A 158 24.21 -1.33 -4.36
CA SER A 158 24.12 -1.03 -2.94
C SER A 158 25.39 -1.50 -2.22
N LYS A 159 26.08 -0.53 -1.61
CA LYS A 159 27.28 -0.78 -0.81
C LYS A 159 26.99 -0.44 0.64
N CYS A 160 27.56 -1.22 1.55
CA CYS A 160 27.57 -0.86 2.95
C CYS A 160 28.34 0.45 3.14
N LEU A 161 27.84 1.31 4.02
CA LEU A 161 28.37 2.66 4.17
C LEU A 161 29.18 2.81 5.45
N SER A 162 30.22 3.62 5.38
CA SER A 162 31.01 4.02 6.54
C SER A 162 30.19 4.85 7.53
N ILE A 163 30.68 4.94 8.76
CA ILE A 163 30.10 5.79 9.81
C ILE A 163 30.02 7.25 9.33
N GLU A 164 31.06 7.74 8.67
CA GLU A 164 31.16 9.11 8.16
C GLU A 164 30.11 9.40 7.09
N GLU A 165 29.95 8.51 6.12
CA GLU A 165 28.92 8.62 5.08
C GLU A 165 27.51 8.60 5.67
N TRP A 166 27.25 7.74 6.65
CA TRP A 166 25.96 7.69 7.32
C TRP A 166 25.63 8.98 8.08
N ILE A 167 26.61 9.55 8.79
CA ILE A 167 26.45 10.83 9.50
C ILE A 167 26.19 11.95 8.49
N GLU A 168 26.89 11.98 7.36
CA GLU A 168 26.66 12.96 6.30
C GLU A 168 25.22 12.89 5.77
N ILE A 169 24.74 11.68 5.45
CA ILE A 169 23.37 11.45 4.97
C ILE A 169 22.35 11.90 6.01
N ALA A 170 22.49 11.47 7.27
CA ALA A 170 21.53 11.86 8.31
C ALA A 170 21.58 13.34 8.65
N THR A 171 22.74 13.99 8.55
CA THR A 171 22.85 15.44 8.70
C THR A 171 22.03 16.16 7.63
N LYS A 172 22.06 15.65 6.40
CA LYS A 172 21.24 16.17 5.30
C LYS A 172 19.74 15.93 5.51
N GLU A 173 19.34 14.77 6.02
CA GLU A 173 17.93 14.45 6.31
C GLU A 173 17.37 15.26 7.50
N CYS A 174 18.14 15.39 8.58
CA CYS A 174 17.77 16.21 9.75
C CYS A 174 17.83 17.73 9.44
N GLY A 175 18.68 18.15 8.50
CA GLY A 175 19.07 19.56 8.33
C GLY A 175 20.13 20.06 9.34
N ALA A 176 20.52 19.21 10.29
CA ALA A 176 21.57 19.43 11.29
C ALA A 176 22.15 18.07 11.72
N LYS A 177 23.27 18.06 12.45
CA LYS A 177 23.86 16.80 12.94
C LYS A 177 22.84 16.07 13.84
N PRO A 178 22.62 14.74 13.68
CA PRO A 178 21.67 14.01 14.51
C PRO A 178 22.04 14.08 16.00
N LEU A 179 21.04 14.13 16.87
CA LEU A 179 21.20 14.16 18.33
C LEU A 179 21.79 12.85 18.86
N ALA A 180 21.37 11.74 18.26
CA ALA A 180 21.82 10.40 18.59
C ALA A 180 21.74 9.53 17.34
N GLN A 181 22.61 8.53 17.27
CA GLN A 181 22.61 7.55 16.20
C GLN A 181 23.06 6.16 16.68
N LYS A 182 22.62 5.14 15.97
CA LYS A 182 23.02 3.74 16.14
C LYS A 182 23.21 3.12 14.76
N TYR A 183 24.07 2.12 14.68
CA TYR A 183 24.40 1.43 13.43
C TYR A 183 24.12 -0.06 13.54
N GLY A 184 23.66 -0.66 12.46
CA GLY A 184 23.26 -2.07 12.40
C GLY A 184 23.77 -2.78 11.16
N GLY A 185 23.82 -4.11 11.24
CA GLY A 185 24.30 -4.99 10.17
C GLY A 185 25.68 -4.60 9.64
N GLN A 186 26.70 -4.76 10.49
CA GLN A 186 28.09 -4.53 10.09
C GLN A 186 28.47 -5.47 8.94
N CYS A 187 29.09 -4.93 7.89
CA CYS A 187 29.54 -5.73 6.74
C CYS A 187 31.02 -6.07 6.86
N GLY A 188 31.32 -7.36 7.01
CA GLY A 188 32.70 -7.82 7.12
C GLY A 188 33.40 -7.34 8.39
N LYS A 189 34.71 -7.07 8.29
CA LYS A 189 35.55 -6.67 9.44
C LYS A 189 35.72 -5.16 9.60
N THR A 190 35.25 -4.37 8.63
CA THR A 190 35.38 -2.92 8.61
C THR A 190 34.21 -2.25 9.34
N PHE A 191 34.38 -0.99 9.76
CA PHE A 191 33.32 -0.18 10.39
C PHE A 191 32.34 0.37 9.34
N ILE A 192 31.77 -0.51 8.53
CA ILE A 192 30.75 -0.19 7.53
C ILE A 192 29.47 -0.97 7.85
N TYR A 193 28.33 -0.38 7.56
CA TYR A 193 27.03 -0.83 8.07
C TYR A 193 25.95 -0.76 6.97
N VAL A 194 24.99 -1.69 7.00
CA VAL A 194 23.82 -1.68 6.11
C VAL A 194 22.73 -0.73 6.57
N GLU A 195 22.71 -0.34 7.83
CA GLU A 195 21.68 0.55 8.34
C GLU A 195 22.20 1.53 9.39
N MET A 196 21.50 2.66 9.48
CA MET A 196 21.63 3.61 10.57
C MET A 196 20.25 4.03 11.07
N VAL A 197 20.09 4.09 12.38
CA VAL A 197 18.95 4.73 13.05
C VAL A 197 19.44 6.02 13.68
N PHE A 198 18.69 7.11 13.52
CA PHE A 198 19.05 8.42 14.08
C PHE A 198 17.85 9.16 14.65
N LEU A 199 18.14 10.13 15.52
CA LEU A 199 17.18 11.03 16.17
C LEU A 199 17.49 12.49 15.79
N CYS A 200 16.48 13.22 15.32
CA CYS A 200 16.58 14.66 15.01
C CYS A 200 15.68 15.48 15.95
N ASP A 201 16.10 16.72 16.22
CA ASP A 201 15.31 17.75 16.92
C ASP A 201 14.58 18.71 15.97
N GLN A 202 15.12 18.90 14.76
CA GLN A 202 14.52 19.76 13.75
C GLN A 202 13.16 19.22 13.29
N PRO A 203 12.20 20.07 12.89
CA PRO A 203 10.94 19.59 12.33
C PRO A 203 11.17 18.64 11.14
N LYS A 204 10.51 17.48 11.15
CA LYS A 204 10.60 16.53 10.03
C LYS A 204 10.15 17.24 8.76
N LYS A 205 11.01 17.29 7.75
CA LYS A 205 10.64 17.82 6.43
C LYS A 205 9.49 16.97 5.91
N LYS A 206 8.29 17.55 5.84
CA LYS A 206 7.14 16.85 5.26
C LYS A 206 7.48 16.57 3.82
N LEU A 207 7.56 15.30 3.47
CA LEU A 207 7.53 14.89 2.08
C LEU A 207 6.16 15.33 1.56
N THR A 208 6.17 16.28 0.62
CA THR A 208 4.95 16.61 -0.12
C THR A 208 4.52 15.32 -0.78
N PRO A 209 3.32 14.79 -0.47
CA PRO A 209 2.80 13.64 -1.17
C PRO A 209 2.92 13.95 -2.66
N THR A 210 3.51 13.04 -3.43
CA THR A 210 3.52 13.19 -4.87
C THR A 210 2.07 13.37 -5.32
N ASN A 211 1.83 14.31 -6.25
CA ASN A 211 0.47 14.62 -6.74
C ASN A 211 -0.30 13.36 -7.15
N THR A 212 0.42 12.32 -7.58
CA THR A 212 -0.10 10.98 -7.87
C THR A 212 -0.96 10.42 -6.74
N SER A 213 -0.54 10.49 -5.47
CA SER A 213 -1.28 9.87 -4.35
C SER A 213 -2.70 10.40 -4.16
N LYS A 214 -2.90 11.72 -4.25
CA LYS A 214 -4.23 12.34 -4.11
C LYS A 214 -5.12 12.06 -5.31
N GLU A 215 -4.56 12.19 -6.51
CA GLU A 215 -5.27 11.88 -7.75
C GLU A 215 -5.72 10.41 -7.77
N HIS A 216 -4.93 9.51 -7.19
CA HIS A 216 -5.29 8.10 -7.06
C HIS A 216 -6.45 7.86 -6.09
N GLU A 217 -6.47 8.51 -4.92
CA GLU A 217 -7.57 8.33 -3.96
C GLU A 217 -8.92 8.82 -4.52
N GLU A 218 -8.95 9.97 -5.19
CA GLU A 218 -10.17 10.51 -5.81
C GLU A 218 -10.65 9.61 -6.96
N ASN A 219 -9.72 9.09 -7.77
CA ASN A 219 -10.04 8.17 -8.86
C ASN A 219 -10.60 6.84 -8.35
N THR A 220 -10.07 6.31 -7.24
CA THR A 220 -10.53 5.07 -6.62
C THR A 220 -12.04 5.09 -6.31
N GLU A 221 -12.53 6.12 -5.61
CA GLU A 221 -13.95 6.18 -5.24
C GLU A 221 -14.84 6.20 -6.49
N TYR A 222 -14.45 6.99 -7.49
CA TYR A 222 -15.13 7.05 -8.78
C TYR A 222 -15.16 5.68 -9.49
N HIS A 223 -14.05 4.95 -9.50
CA HIS A 223 -13.96 3.63 -10.12
C HIS A 223 -14.84 2.60 -9.44
N HIS A 224 -14.84 2.53 -8.10
CA HIS A 224 -15.66 1.57 -7.37
C HIS A 224 -17.15 1.85 -7.54
N LYS A 225 -17.53 3.13 -7.55
CA LYS A 225 -18.91 3.54 -7.82
C LYS A 225 -19.35 3.07 -9.21
N ARG A 226 -18.58 3.38 -10.25
CA ARG A 226 -18.88 2.98 -11.64
C ARG A 226 -18.89 1.47 -11.83
N LEU A 227 -17.94 0.76 -11.22
CA LEU A 227 -17.87 -0.70 -11.23
C LEU A 227 -19.16 -1.28 -10.64
N PHE A 228 -19.58 -0.77 -9.48
CA PHE A 228 -20.78 -1.23 -8.82
C PHE A 228 -22.07 -0.92 -9.60
N GLU A 229 -22.19 0.28 -10.17
CA GLU A 229 -23.30 0.65 -11.07
C GLU A 229 -23.40 -0.29 -12.28
N THR A 230 -22.25 -0.72 -12.82
CA THR A 230 -22.23 -1.66 -13.94
C THR A 230 -22.68 -3.06 -13.54
N ILE A 231 -22.30 -3.54 -12.34
CA ILE A 231 -22.80 -4.80 -11.78
C ILE A 231 -24.31 -4.73 -11.53
N GLN A 232 -24.83 -3.59 -11.07
CA GLN A 232 -26.27 -3.39 -10.90
C GLN A 232 -27.02 -3.46 -12.24
N LEU A 233 -26.47 -2.83 -13.27
CA LEU A 233 -27.03 -2.90 -14.62
C LEU A 233 -26.99 -4.35 -15.15
N TYR A 234 -25.89 -5.05 -14.94
CA TYR A 234 -25.74 -6.46 -15.30
C TYR A 234 -26.83 -7.33 -14.65
N ALA A 235 -27.03 -7.22 -13.34
CA ALA A 235 -28.06 -7.98 -12.63
C ALA A 235 -29.48 -7.71 -13.16
N LYS A 236 -29.79 -6.45 -13.49
CA LYS A 236 -31.07 -6.08 -14.12
C LYS A 236 -31.22 -6.77 -15.47
N THR A 237 -30.17 -6.79 -16.29
CA THR A 237 -30.16 -7.46 -17.59
C THR A 237 -30.32 -8.98 -17.45
N VAL A 238 -29.69 -9.62 -16.45
CA VAL A 238 -29.88 -11.05 -16.15
C VAL A 238 -31.34 -11.36 -15.82
N GLN A 239 -31.98 -10.54 -14.97
CA GLN A 239 -33.40 -10.72 -14.63
C GLN A 239 -34.31 -10.57 -15.85
N ASN A 240 -34.03 -9.59 -16.70
CA ASN A 240 -34.79 -9.39 -17.94
C ASN A 240 -34.60 -10.58 -18.89
N ALA A 241 -33.38 -11.10 -19.02
CA ALA A 241 -33.09 -12.26 -19.86
C ALA A 241 -33.85 -13.50 -19.37
N LYS A 242 -33.91 -13.70 -18.06
CA LYS A 242 -34.70 -14.77 -17.44
C LYS A 242 -36.20 -14.61 -17.72
N LYS A 243 -36.74 -13.40 -17.59
CA LYS A 243 -38.15 -13.13 -17.92
C LYS A 243 -38.46 -13.35 -19.40
N ALA A 244 -37.57 -12.92 -20.30
CA ALA A 244 -37.71 -13.14 -21.74
C ALA A 244 -37.73 -14.64 -22.05
N LYS A 245 -36.83 -15.42 -21.43
CA LYS A 245 -36.79 -16.88 -21.50
C LYS A 245 -38.08 -17.52 -21.00
N ASP A 246 -38.55 -17.14 -19.81
CA ASP A 246 -39.77 -17.69 -19.20
C ASP A 246 -41.02 -17.39 -20.07
N ASN A 247 -41.01 -16.26 -20.79
CA ASN A 247 -42.06 -15.85 -21.73
C ASN A 247 -41.85 -16.38 -23.17
N ASN A 248 -40.85 -17.23 -23.42
CA ASN A 248 -40.49 -17.76 -24.74
C ASN A 248 -40.13 -16.70 -25.81
N LEU A 249 -39.57 -15.56 -25.39
CA LEU A 249 -39.15 -14.45 -26.25
C LEU A 249 -37.70 -14.63 -26.74
N ILE A 250 -37.48 -15.60 -27.63
CA ILE A 250 -36.14 -16.06 -28.07
C ILE A 250 -35.23 -14.91 -28.55
N TYR A 251 -35.76 -13.99 -29.36
CA TYR A 251 -34.95 -12.87 -29.89
C TYR A 251 -34.55 -11.86 -28.81
N GLU A 252 -35.43 -11.61 -27.84
CA GLU A 252 -35.16 -10.72 -26.73
C GLU A 252 -34.15 -11.34 -25.76
N GLU A 253 -34.29 -12.62 -25.45
CA GLU A 253 -33.29 -13.37 -24.67
C GLU A 253 -31.91 -13.29 -25.33
N ALA A 254 -31.81 -13.56 -26.63
CA ALA A 254 -30.53 -13.52 -27.36
C ALA A 254 -29.90 -12.11 -27.37
N ALA A 255 -30.70 -11.06 -27.51
CA ALA A 255 -30.22 -9.68 -27.43
C ALA A 255 -29.69 -9.35 -26.02
N LEU A 256 -30.41 -9.73 -24.97
CA LEU A 256 -30.01 -9.50 -23.58
C LEU A 256 -28.74 -10.29 -23.22
N GLN A 257 -28.58 -11.53 -23.71
CA GLN A 257 -27.35 -12.29 -23.54
C GLN A 257 -26.13 -11.62 -24.17
N ARG A 258 -26.31 -10.99 -25.35
CA ARG A 258 -25.25 -10.17 -25.96
C ARG A 258 -24.90 -8.96 -25.09
N ASP A 259 -25.91 -8.28 -24.54
CA ASP A 259 -25.71 -7.13 -23.66
C ASP A 259 -24.96 -7.53 -22.38
N LEU A 260 -25.24 -8.70 -21.81
CA LEU A 260 -24.49 -9.24 -20.67
C LEU A 260 -23.00 -9.41 -21.00
N ILE A 261 -22.67 -10.00 -22.15
CA ILE A 261 -21.27 -10.14 -22.60
C ILE A 261 -20.60 -8.77 -22.74
N ILE A 262 -21.29 -7.80 -23.35
CA ILE A 262 -20.78 -6.43 -23.53
C ILE A 262 -20.54 -5.76 -22.18
N LEU A 263 -21.49 -5.87 -21.24
CA LEU A 263 -21.37 -5.29 -19.90
C LEU A 263 -20.23 -5.93 -19.11
N GLN A 264 -20.08 -7.25 -19.16
CA GLN A 264 -18.96 -7.95 -18.54
C GLN A 264 -17.63 -7.47 -19.12
N TYR A 265 -17.50 -7.47 -20.45
CA TYR A 265 -16.27 -7.00 -21.11
C TYR A 265 -15.96 -5.54 -20.77
N LYS A 266 -16.95 -4.65 -20.87
CA LYS A 266 -16.80 -3.23 -20.51
C LYS A 266 -16.36 -3.07 -19.06
N THR A 267 -16.93 -3.84 -18.14
CA THR A 267 -16.55 -3.79 -16.72
C THR A 267 -15.10 -4.20 -16.52
N LEU A 268 -14.68 -5.32 -17.12
CA LEU A 268 -13.32 -5.82 -17.00
C LEU A 268 -12.31 -4.86 -17.65
N MET A 269 -12.67 -4.26 -18.79
CA MET A 269 -11.85 -3.26 -19.46
C MET A 269 -11.81 -1.93 -18.71
N ASP A 270 -12.91 -1.47 -18.13
CA ASP A 270 -12.92 -0.28 -17.29
C ASP A 270 -11.98 -0.50 -16.09
N VAL A 271 -12.04 -1.65 -15.41
CA VAL A 271 -11.08 -1.93 -14.32
C VAL A 271 -9.64 -2.03 -14.83
N GLY A 272 -9.43 -2.68 -15.98
CA GLY A 272 -8.11 -2.89 -16.57
C GLY A 272 -7.46 -1.67 -17.23
N THR A 273 -8.23 -0.69 -17.70
CA THR A 273 -7.70 0.55 -18.32
C THR A 273 -7.25 1.56 -17.27
N HIS A 274 -7.85 1.56 -16.08
CA HIS A 274 -7.40 2.42 -14.98
C HIS A 274 -6.14 1.89 -14.31
N SER A 275 -5.88 0.58 -14.38
CA SER A 275 -4.51 0.10 -14.36
C SER A 275 -3.86 0.43 -15.70
N ASN A 276 -3.34 1.65 -15.89
CA ASN A 276 -2.46 2.02 -17.02
C ASN A 276 -1.16 1.17 -17.10
N VAL A 277 -1.11 0.09 -16.34
CA VAL A 277 -0.07 -0.89 -16.26
C VAL A 277 -0.54 -2.08 -17.09
N PRO A 278 0.18 -2.47 -18.14
CA PRO A 278 -0.10 -3.70 -18.88
C PRO A 278 -0.32 -4.84 -17.89
N LEU A 279 -1.38 -5.63 -18.07
CA LEU A 279 -1.69 -6.84 -17.27
C LEU A 279 -0.58 -7.92 -17.32
N THR A 280 0.57 -7.63 -17.94
CA THR A 280 1.74 -8.49 -17.84
C THR A 280 2.20 -8.51 -16.39
N SER A 281 2.69 -9.65 -15.91
CA SER A 281 3.12 -9.89 -14.52
C SER A 281 4.41 -9.19 -14.12
N ALA A 282 4.99 -8.36 -14.99
CA ALA A 282 6.28 -7.68 -14.80
C ALA A 282 6.30 -6.29 -14.08
N PRO A 283 5.18 -5.61 -13.74
CA PRO A 283 5.24 -4.22 -13.29
C PRO A 283 5.45 -4.05 -11.80
N LEU A 284 5.05 -5.04 -10.98
CA LEU A 284 5.35 -4.94 -9.55
C LEU A 284 6.86 -5.04 -9.34
N THR A 285 7.50 -6.03 -9.98
CA THR A 285 8.95 -6.17 -9.99
C THR A 285 9.59 -4.95 -10.61
N SER A 286 9.18 -4.48 -11.80
CA SER A 286 9.87 -3.33 -12.43
C SER A 286 9.72 -2.02 -11.66
N ALA A 287 8.56 -1.73 -11.06
CA ALA A 287 8.39 -0.52 -10.26
C ALA A 287 9.16 -0.62 -8.93
N THR A 288 9.11 -1.77 -8.27
CA THR A 288 9.91 -2.00 -7.05
C THR A 288 11.40 -1.99 -7.37
N GLU A 289 11.83 -2.63 -8.46
CA GLU A 289 13.22 -2.65 -8.92
C GLU A 289 13.68 -1.24 -9.27
N THR A 290 12.90 -0.47 -10.03
CA THR A 290 13.25 0.93 -10.35
C THR A 290 13.35 1.78 -9.07
N PHE A 291 12.50 1.51 -8.09
CA PHE A 291 12.55 2.19 -6.80
C PHE A 291 13.82 1.86 -6.02
N PHE A 292 14.16 0.58 -5.94
CA PHE A 292 15.33 0.08 -5.21
C PHE A 292 16.64 0.37 -5.94
N LYS A 293 16.65 0.45 -7.28
CA LYS A 293 17.85 0.69 -8.10
C LYS A 293 18.39 2.11 -8.02
N ASN A 294 17.53 3.10 -7.82
CA ASN A 294 17.93 4.51 -7.95
C ASN A 294 18.40 5.18 -6.65
N HIS A 295 18.42 4.47 -5.53
CA HIS A 295 18.72 5.07 -4.23
C HIS A 295 19.85 4.36 -3.51
N LYS A 296 20.82 5.15 -3.02
CA LYS A 296 21.92 4.66 -2.17
C LYS A 296 21.39 4.09 -0.83
N TYR A 297 20.27 4.64 -0.34
CA TYR A 297 19.58 4.23 0.88
C TYR A 297 18.08 4.46 0.73
N HIS A 298 17.29 3.79 1.56
CA HIS A 298 15.85 3.98 1.67
C HIS A 298 15.51 4.53 3.05
N ARG A 299 14.44 5.32 3.12
CA ARG A 299 13.80 5.79 4.35
C ARG A 299 12.51 5.01 4.61
N SER A 300 11.95 5.14 5.80
CA SER A 300 10.64 4.56 6.09
C SER A 300 9.54 5.03 5.13
N GLU A 301 9.51 6.33 4.82
CA GLU A 301 8.50 6.87 3.90
C GLU A 301 8.67 6.37 2.46
N ASP A 302 9.92 6.07 2.06
CA ASP A 302 10.22 5.49 0.75
C ASP A 302 9.58 4.10 0.64
N VAL A 303 9.73 3.27 1.69
CA VAL A 303 9.10 1.95 1.81
C VAL A 303 7.57 2.06 1.79
N LEU A 304 6.99 2.97 2.57
CA LEU A 304 5.54 3.19 2.58
C LEU A 304 5.03 3.63 1.20
N SER A 305 5.78 4.46 0.48
CA SER A 305 5.44 4.88 -0.88
C SER A 305 5.41 3.71 -1.87
N VAL A 306 6.39 2.79 -1.79
CA VAL A 306 6.39 1.56 -2.59
C VAL A 306 5.18 0.70 -2.29
N ILE A 307 4.86 0.53 -1.00
CA ILE A 307 3.71 -0.26 -0.57
C ILE A 307 2.41 0.35 -1.09
N ARG A 308 2.21 1.67 -0.97
CA ARG A 308 1.06 2.38 -1.54
C ARG A 308 0.94 2.15 -3.06
N THR A 309 2.05 2.29 -3.77
CA THR A 309 2.10 2.08 -5.23
C THR A 309 1.76 0.62 -5.60
N SER A 310 2.28 -0.34 -4.84
CA SER A 310 2.00 -1.76 -5.04
C SER A 310 0.53 -2.12 -4.74
N MET A 311 -0.04 -1.55 -3.69
CA MET A 311 -1.48 -1.67 -3.41
C MET A 311 -2.31 -1.07 -4.54
N TYR A 312 -1.93 0.13 -5.00
CA TYR A 312 -2.58 0.80 -6.12
C TYR A 312 -2.62 -0.08 -7.40
N HIS A 313 -1.54 -0.81 -7.69
CA HIS A 313 -1.50 -1.70 -8.85
C HIS A 313 -2.22 -3.04 -8.64
N SER A 314 -2.20 -3.60 -7.43
CA SER A 314 -2.78 -4.92 -7.16
C SER A 314 -4.29 -4.91 -6.91
N MET A 315 -4.85 -3.78 -6.47
CA MET A 315 -6.24 -3.70 -6.04
C MET A 315 -7.28 -3.60 -7.17
N PRO A 316 -6.98 -3.01 -8.35
CA PRO A 316 -7.80 -3.19 -9.54
C PRO A 316 -7.97 -4.67 -9.90
N HIS A 317 -6.90 -5.48 -9.80
CA HIS A 317 -7.00 -6.92 -10.03
C HIS A 317 -7.93 -7.60 -9.02
N ARG A 318 -7.89 -7.22 -7.74
CA ARG A 318 -8.84 -7.73 -6.73
C ARG A 318 -10.27 -7.36 -7.10
N SER A 319 -10.50 -6.11 -7.46
CA SER A 319 -11.82 -5.59 -7.85
C SER A 319 -12.37 -6.33 -9.09
N MET A 320 -11.48 -6.66 -10.03
CA MET A 320 -11.82 -7.46 -11.21
C MET A 320 -12.28 -8.87 -10.83
N ILE A 321 -11.54 -9.58 -9.96
CA ILE A 321 -11.93 -10.92 -9.48
C ILE A 321 -13.28 -10.87 -8.77
N LEU A 322 -13.51 -9.85 -7.93
CA LEU A 322 -14.78 -9.68 -7.23
C LEU A 322 -15.94 -9.37 -8.19
N ALA A 323 -15.70 -8.60 -9.24
CA ALA A 323 -16.70 -8.37 -10.28
C ALA A 323 -17.03 -9.67 -11.05
N GLN A 324 -16.02 -10.48 -11.37
CA GLN A 324 -16.21 -11.81 -12.00
C GLN A 324 -17.02 -12.74 -11.10
N LEU A 325 -16.70 -12.78 -9.80
CA LEU A 325 -17.47 -13.50 -8.80
C LEU A 325 -18.94 -13.06 -8.79
N ALA A 326 -19.20 -11.75 -8.79
CA ALA A 326 -20.57 -11.22 -8.83
C ALA A 326 -21.32 -11.66 -10.11
N PHE A 327 -20.69 -11.60 -11.29
CA PHE A 327 -21.31 -12.05 -12.54
C PHE A 327 -21.65 -13.55 -12.52
N LYS A 328 -20.73 -14.39 -12.04
CA LYS A 328 -20.97 -15.84 -11.90
C LYS A 328 -22.11 -16.15 -10.94
N LEU A 329 -22.16 -15.48 -9.79
CA LEU A 329 -23.25 -15.62 -8.82
C LEU A 329 -24.60 -15.25 -9.43
N LEU A 330 -24.67 -14.14 -10.19
CA LEU A 330 -25.90 -13.70 -10.86
C LEU A 330 -26.38 -14.68 -11.93
N ASN A 331 -25.46 -15.36 -12.63
CA ASN A 331 -25.77 -16.39 -13.62
C ASN A 331 -25.97 -17.79 -13.03
N ASN A 332 -25.82 -17.96 -11.71
CA ASN A 332 -25.87 -19.26 -11.04
C ASN A 332 -24.80 -20.25 -11.57
N GLU A 333 -23.61 -19.74 -11.87
CA GLU A 333 -22.43 -20.50 -12.29
C GLU A 333 -21.53 -20.88 -11.10
N THR A 334 -20.60 -21.81 -11.29
CA THR A 334 -19.59 -22.16 -10.28
C THR A 334 -18.52 -21.07 -10.17
N PHE A 335 -18.09 -20.73 -8.95
CA PHE A 335 -17.25 -19.56 -8.66
C PHE A 335 -16.09 -19.85 -7.70
N GLU A 336 -15.81 -21.12 -7.45
CA GLU A 336 -14.84 -21.64 -6.49
C GLU A 336 -13.43 -21.18 -6.86
N ASP A 337 -13.14 -21.09 -8.16
CA ASP A 337 -11.87 -20.54 -8.66
C ASP A 337 -11.73 -19.07 -8.24
N GLU A 338 -12.69 -18.20 -8.53
CA GLU A 338 -12.63 -16.78 -8.16
C GLU A 338 -12.59 -16.60 -6.64
N ALA A 339 -13.37 -17.38 -5.89
CA ALA A 339 -13.35 -17.39 -4.44
C ALA A 339 -11.95 -17.72 -3.90
N ASN A 340 -11.30 -18.74 -4.44
CA ASN A 340 -9.93 -19.10 -4.07
C ASN A 340 -8.93 -18.01 -4.49
N HIS A 341 -9.10 -17.40 -5.66
CA HIS A 341 -8.24 -16.30 -6.11
C HIS A 341 -8.35 -15.06 -5.21
N THR A 342 -9.48 -14.83 -4.53
CA THR A 342 -9.57 -13.71 -3.56
C THR A 342 -8.69 -13.90 -2.33
N ALA A 343 -8.36 -15.14 -1.95
CA ALA A 343 -7.51 -15.45 -0.80
C ALA A 343 -6.09 -14.86 -0.91
N LYS A 344 -5.61 -14.60 -2.13
CA LYS A 344 -4.28 -14.00 -2.35
C LYS A 344 -4.14 -12.58 -1.78
N PHE A 345 -5.27 -11.91 -1.54
CA PHE A 345 -5.34 -10.56 -0.97
C PHE A 345 -5.74 -10.54 0.51
N ASP A 346 -5.80 -11.68 1.19
CA ASP A 346 -6.03 -11.67 2.63
C ASP A 346 -4.79 -11.16 3.39
N VAL A 347 -5.01 -10.76 4.64
CA VAL A 347 -3.92 -10.64 5.62
C VAL A 347 -3.34 -12.04 5.85
N GLY A 348 -2.25 -12.35 5.15
CA GLY A 348 -1.63 -13.68 5.10
C GLY A 348 -1.59 -14.29 3.69
N GLY A 349 -2.29 -13.70 2.73
CA GLY A 349 -2.17 -14.03 1.31
C GLY A 349 -0.84 -13.57 0.71
N ASN A 350 -0.54 -14.02 -0.51
CA ASN A 350 0.74 -13.76 -1.18
C ASN A 350 1.03 -12.26 -1.35
N GLN A 351 -0.01 -11.44 -1.61
CA GLN A 351 0.19 -9.99 -1.74
C GLN A 351 0.64 -9.35 -0.43
N TYR A 352 0.04 -9.74 0.71
CA TYR A 352 0.42 -9.21 2.01
C TYR A 352 1.79 -9.75 2.48
N LYS A 353 2.09 -11.02 2.17
CA LYS A 353 3.41 -11.61 2.43
C LYS A 353 4.52 -10.82 1.74
N PHE A 354 4.29 -10.34 0.53
CA PHE A 354 5.23 -9.46 -0.16
C PHE A 354 5.52 -8.18 0.65
N PHE A 355 4.51 -7.56 1.26
CA PHE A 355 4.73 -6.39 2.13
C PHE A 355 5.47 -6.76 3.42
N LYS A 356 5.21 -7.94 3.98
CA LYS A 356 5.94 -8.43 5.15
C LYS A 356 7.45 -8.59 4.90
N ILE A 357 7.88 -8.83 3.67
CA ILE A 357 9.32 -8.87 3.33
C ILE A 357 9.96 -7.49 3.60
N LEU A 358 9.25 -6.39 3.33
CA LEU A 358 9.72 -5.03 3.60
C LEU A 358 9.68 -4.69 5.11
N VAL A 359 8.75 -5.28 5.85
CA VAL A 359 8.68 -5.14 7.32
C VAL A 359 9.91 -5.74 8.01
N ILE A 360 10.55 -6.74 7.42
CA ILE A 360 11.75 -7.34 7.99
C ILE A 360 12.87 -6.30 8.18
N THR A 361 13.06 -5.40 7.22
CA THR A 361 14.06 -4.33 7.30
C THR A 361 13.55 -3.09 8.04
N TYR A 362 12.23 -2.92 8.14
CA TYR A 362 11.57 -1.81 8.85
C TYR A 362 10.48 -2.33 9.80
N PRO A 363 10.87 -2.99 10.92
CA PRO A 363 9.91 -3.61 11.82
C PRO A 363 8.94 -2.61 12.45
N GLU A 364 9.38 -1.36 12.67
CA GLU A 364 8.53 -0.28 13.17
C GLU A 364 7.35 0.10 12.27
N LEU A 365 7.35 -0.35 11.00
CA LEU A 365 6.28 -0.07 10.04
C LEU A 365 5.22 -1.17 9.99
N GLU A 366 5.36 -2.29 10.72
CA GLU A 366 4.44 -3.43 10.63
C GLU A 366 2.98 -3.00 10.83
N ASP A 367 2.68 -2.32 11.93
CA ASP A 367 1.32 -1.89 12.27
C ASP A 367 0.78 -0.89 11.25
N GLN A 368 1.62 0.05 10.80
CA GLN A 368 1.22 1.07 9.82
C GLN A 368 0.93 0.45 8.45
N ILE A 369 1.74 -0.52 8.02
CA ILE A 369 1.54 -1.26 6.77
C ILE A 369 0.27 -2.10 6.86
N HIS A 370 0.06 -2.78 7.98
CA HIS A 370 -1.16 -3.55 8.24
C HIS A 370 -2.41 -2.66 8.17
N GLU A 371 -2.44 -1.57 8.92
CA GLU A 371 -3.56 -0.62 8.95
C GLU A 371 -3.82 -0.04 7.56
N MET A 372 -2.76 0.40 6.87
CA MET A 372 -2.86 0.93 5.52
C MET A 372 -3.41 -0.11 4.54
N TYR A 373 -2.93 -1.35 4.59
CA TYR A 373 -3.42 -2.44 3.74
C TYR A 373 -4.89 -2.75 3.99
N VAL A 374 -5.29 -2.86 5.26
CA VAL A 374 -6.67 -3.13 5.66
C VAL A 374 -7.60 -1.99 5.25
N ASP A 375 -7.24 -0.74 5.53
CA ASP A 375 -8.03 0.43 5.12
C ASP A 375 -8.18 0.49 3.60
N TYR A 376 -7.09 0.26 2.88
CA TYR A 376 -7.09 0.23 1.42
C TYR A 376 -8.01 -0.87 0.88
N MET A 377 -7.93 -2.08 1.43
CA MET A 377 -8.83 -3.18 1.05
C MET A 377 -10.30 -2.88 1.32
N LYS A 378 -10.63 -2.23 2.46
CA LYS A 378 -12.01 -1.82 2.77
C LYS A 378 -12.55 -0.85 1.72
N LYS A 379 -11.75 0.16 1.36
CA LYS A 379 -12.08 1.15 0.34
C LYS A 379 -12.21 0.54 -1.07
N HIS A 380 -11.47 -0.54 -1.35
CA HIS A 380 -11.40 -1.17 -2.67
C HIS A 380 -12.17 -2.49 -2.78
N THR A 381 -13.24 -2.67 -2.00
CA THR A 381 -14.17 -3.79 -2.12
C THR A 381 -15.48 -3.31 -2.76
N PRO A 382 -15.72 -3.55 -4.06
CA PRO A 382 -16.89 -3.03 -4.74
C PRO A 382 -18.19 -3.57 -4.12
N GLY A 383 -19.21 -2.73 -4.04
CA GLY A 383 -20.54 -3.15 -3.57
C GLY A 383 -20.66 -3.54 -2.09
N ILE A 384 -19.68 -3.20 -1.26
CA ILE A 384 -19.78 -3.31 0.20
C ILE A 384 -19.24 -2.04 0.84
N ALA A 385 -20.02 -1.38 1.69
CA ALA A 385 -19.57 -0.19 2.40
C ALA A 385 -18.43 -0.55 3.38
N PRO A 386 -17.37 0.28 3.52
CA PRO A 386 -16.22 0.02 4.38
C PRO A 386 -16.56 -0.36 5.83
N GLU A 387 -17.67 0.17 6.35
CA GLU A 387 -18.13 -0.09 7.72
C GLU A 387 -18.54 -1.54 7.98
N HIS A 388 -18.93 -2.28 6.93
CA HIS A 388 -19.26 -3.71 7.02
C HIS A 388 -18.02 -4.62 6.89
N LEU A 389 -16.84 -4.03 6.68
CA LEU A 389 -15.61 -4.75 6.34
C LEU A 389 -14.57 -4.74 7.48
N ASN A 390 -15.00 -4.60 8.73
CA ASN A 390 -14.07 -4.55 9.87
C ASN A 390 -13.27 -5.84 10.08
N PHE A 391 -13.75 -6.96 9.55
CA PHE A 391 -13.05 -8.24 9.56
C PHE A 391 -11.90 -8.34 8.53
N MET A 392 -11.67 -7.32 7.69
CA MET A 392 -10.62 -7.37 6.66
C MET A 392 -9.19 -7.51 7.21
N GLY A 393 -8.99 -7.25 8.50
CA GLY A 393 -7.73 -7.51 9.20
C GLY A 393 -7.52 -8.96 9.65
N GLU A 394 -8.56 -9.80 9.56
CA GLU A 394 -8.56 -11.16 10.09
C GLU A 394 -8.13 -12.20 9.03
N PRO A 395 -7.48 -13.30 9.42
CA PRO A 395 -7.23 -14.42 8.52
C PRO A 395 -8.54 -15.01 7.99
N GLY A 396 -8.62 -15.29 6.69
CA GLY A 396 -9.81 -15.86 6.07
C GLY A 396 -10.89 -14.83 5.73
N ALA A 397 -10.59 -13.53 5.75
CA ALA A 397 -11.49 -12.46 5.36
C ALA A 397 -12.12 -12.69 3.98
N HIS A 398 -11.38 -13.25 3.02
CA HIS A 398 -11.90 -13.60 1.69
C HIS A 398 -13.15 -14.49 1.76
N LYS A 399 -13.23 -15.44 2.69
CA LYS A 399 -14.40 -16.32 2.83
C LYS A 399 -15.64 -15.53 3.23
N LYS A 400 -15.49 -14.63 4.21
CA LYS A 400 -16.55 -13.72 4.64
C LYS A 400 -16.99 -12.79 3.50
N ILE A 401 -16.05 -12.27 2.70
CA ILE A 401 -16.38 -11.50 1.49
C ILE A 401 -17.20 -12.33 0.50
N VAL A 402 -16.79 -13.57 0.23
CA VAL A 402 -17.51 -14.46 -0.68
C VAL A 402 -18.92 -14.75 -0.18
N GLU A 403 -19.11 -14.97 1.13
CA GLU A 403 -20.43 -15.12 1.74
C GLU A 403 -21.29 -13.86 1.58
N MET A 404 -20.73 -12.67 1.85
CA MET A 404 -21.44 -11.41 1.61
C MET A 404 -21.81 -11.24 0.14
N TYR A 405 -20.92 -11.60 -0.80
CA TYR A 405 -21.22 -11.55 -2.23
C TYR A 405 -22.32 -12.53 -2.63
N ARG A 406 -22.35 -13.74 -2.06
CA ARG A 406 -23.47 -14.69 -2.26
C ARG A 406 -24.80 -14.10 -1.79
N GLU A 407 -24.82 -13.40 -0.65
CA GLU A 407 -26.02 -12.73 -0.15
C GLU A 407 -26.43 -11.52 -1.01
N ILE A 408 -25.46 -10.75 -1.51
CA ILE A 408 -25.70 -9.56 -2.34
C ILE A 408 -26.18 -9.96 -3.73
N PHE A 409 -25.54 -10.94 -4.35
CA PHE A 409 -25.68 -11.29 -5.76
C PHE A 409 -26.44 -12.60 -5.97
N ASN A 410 -27.48 -12.83 -5.17
CA ASN A 410 -28.36 -13.99 -5.32
C ASN A 410 -29.24 -13.84 -6.59
N PRO A 411 -29.40 -14.89 -7.41
CA PRO A 411 -30.29 -14.87 -8.57
C PRO A 411 -31.70 -14.34 -8.24
N GLY A 412 -32.01 -13.15 -8.77
CA GLY A 412 -33.35 -12.56 -8.70
C GLY A 412 -33.45 -11.21 -8.01
N LEU A 413 -32.57 -10.85 -7.07
CA LEU A 413 -32.56 -9.53 -6.41
C LEU A 413 -31.15 -9.18 -5.89
N ILE A 414 -30.65 -7.97 -6.21
CA ILE A 414 -29.46 -7.44 -5.52
C ILE A 414 -29.87 -6.99 -4.12
N ASN A 415 -29.31 -7.61 -3.09
CA ASN A 415 -29.52 -7.18 -1.73
C ASN A 415 -28.69 -5.91 -1.44
N ARG A 416 -29.38 -4.81 -1.11
CA ARG A 416 -28.74 -3.51 -0.85
C ARG A 416 -28.26 -3.32 0.60
N LYS A 417 -28.50 -4.29 1.49
CA LYS A 417 -28.17 -4.23 2.92
C LYS A 417 -26.74 -3.78 3.21
N TYR A 418 -25.79 -4.16 2.35
CA TYR A 418 -24.36 -3.91 2.55
C TYR A 418 -23.83 -2.67 1.81
N LEU A 419 -24.68 -1.99 1.04
CA LEU A 419 -24.29 -0.81 0.24
C LEU A 419 -24.39 0.48 1.03
N GLU A 420 -25.38 0.53 1.93
CA GLU A 420 -25.64 1.71 2.72
C GLU A 420 -24.78 1.66 3.98
N LYS A 421 -24.29 2.84 4.36
CA LYS A 421 -23.72 3.01 5.70
C LYS A 421 -24.80 2.60 6.70
N PRO A 422 -24.45 1.82 7.74
CA PRO A 422 -25.43 1.45 8.75
C PRO A 422 -26.06 2.73 9.31
N TRP A 423 -27.39 2.79 9.35
CA TRP A 423 -28.18 3.97 9.79
C TRP A 423 -27.67 4.56 11.11
N ARG A 424 -27.09 3.73 11.98
CA ARG A 424 -26.43 4.13 13.24
C ARG A 424 -25.34 5.21 13.04
N SER A 425 -24.53 5.11 11.99
CA SER A 425 -23.47 6.10 11.70
C SER A 425 -24.08 7.47 11.34
N TYR A 426 -25.17 7.47 10.56
CA TYR A 426 -25.88 8.69 10.19
C TYR A 426 -26.54 9.36 11.40
N VAL A 427 -27.19 8.57 12.26
CA VAL A 427 -27.80 9.06 13.51
C VAL A 427 -26.75 9.66 14.44
N LEU A 428 -25.60 8.99 14.60
CA LEU A 428 -24.51 9.52 15.44
C LEU A 428 -23.97 10.85 14.90
N SER A 429 -23.80 10.96 13.58
CA SER A 429 -23.36 12.22 12.94
C SER A 429 -24.37 13.36 13.14
N ILE A 430 -25.67 13.08 12.96
CA ILE A 430 -26.74 14.05 13.22
C ILE A 430 -26.77 14.45 14.69
N CYS A 431 -26.72 13.49 15.62
CA CYS A 431 -26.71 13.76 17.06
C CYS A 431 -25.49 14.61 17.45
N ALA A 432 -24.31 14.31 16.95
CA ALA A 432 -23.10 15.11 17.17
C ALA A 432 -23.27 16.54 16.62
N GLY A 433 -23.82 16.69 15.41
CA GLY A 433 -24.12 17.98 14.82
C GLY A 433 -25.10 18.80 15.66
N VAL A 434 -26.18 18.19 16.15
CA VAL A 434 -27.18 18.83 17.02
C VAL A 434 -26.55 19.28 18.35
N VAL A 435 -25.67 18.46 18.95
CA VAL A 435 -24.97 18.81 20.19
C VAL A 435 -24.03 20.00 19.98
N VAL A 436 -23.26 20.01 18.88
CA VAL A 436 -22.35 21.12 18.55
C VAL A 436 -23.13 22.42 18.30
N VAL A 437 -24.21 22.37 17.52
CA VAL A 437 -25.08 23.54 17.28
C VAL A 437 -25.70 24.02 18.59
N GLY A 438 -26.19 23.11 19.42
CA GLY A 438 -26.74 23.43 20.74
C GLY A 438 -25.71 24.11 21.66
N ALA A 439 -24.46 23.64 21.67
CA ALA A 439 -23.39 24.25 22.43
C ALA A 439 -23.04 25.66 21.94
N ILE A 440 -22.95 25.87 20.62
CA ILE A 440 -22.69 27.19 20.02
C ILE A 440 -23.81 28.17 20.38
N LEU A 441 -25.07 27.75 20.25
CA LEU A 441 -26.22 28.56 20.64
C LEU A 441 -26.22 28.86 22.13
N GLY A 442 -25.88 27.88 22.98
CA GLY A 442 -25.73 28.08 24.41
C GLY A 442 -24.69 29.14 24.76
N VAL A 443 -23.52 29.09 24.13
CA VAL A 443 -22.46 30.10 24.30
C VAL A 443 -22.90 31.47 23.79
N ALA A 444 -23.57 31.53 22.63
CA ALA A 444 -24.09 32.79 22.09
C ALA A 444 -25.15 33.42 23.00
N VAL A 445 -26.07 32.62 23.54
CA VAL A 445 -27.09 33.07 24.49
C VAL A 445 -26.47 33.53 25.81
N MET A 446 -25.49 32.80 26.35
CA MET A 446 -24.74 33.23 27.54
C MET A 446 -23.96 34.52 27.29
N GLY A 447 -23.31 34.65 26.12
CA GLY A 447 -22.62 35.86 25.69
C GLY A 447 -23.56 37.06 25.49
N TYR A 448 -24.78 36.83 25.00
CA TYR A 448 -25.80 37.86 24.87
C TYR A 448 -26.31 38.34 26.23
N ARG A 449 -26.64 37.40 27.14
CA ARG A 449 -27.09 37.74 28.52
C ARG A 449 -26.04 38.54 29.29
N THR A 450 -24.78 38.11 29.25
CA THR A 450 -23.68 38.82 29.92
C THR A 450 -23.40 40.22 29.34
N ARG A 451 -23.80 40.50 28.08
CA ARG A 451 -23.76 41.86 27.52
C ARG A 451 -24.93 42.73 27.96
N GLN A 452 -26.12 42.16 28.14
CA GLN A 452 -27.29 42.91 28.62
C GLN A 452 -27.12 43.43 30.04
N ASP A 453 -26.38 42.70 30.89
CA ASP A 453 -26.06 43.15 32.25
C ASP A 453 -24.97 44.24 32.30
N ARG A 454 -24.39 44.61 31.15
CA ARG A 454 -23.50 45.77 30.99
C ARG A 454 -24.22 46.95 30.34
N ILE A 455 -25.44 47.26 30.77
CA ILE A 455 -25.93 48.65 30.69
C ILE A 455 -25.14 49.43 31.75
N GLY A 456 -23.85 49.65 31.48
CA GLY A 456 -23.13 50.75 32.12
C GLY A 456 -23.84 52.02 31.70
N ILE A 457 -24.15 52.89 32.66
CA ILE A 457 -24.62 54.24 32.43
C ILE A 457 -23.68 54.84 31.37
N MET A 458 -24.12 54.91 30.13
CA MET A 458 -23.37 55.60 29.10
C MET A 458 -23.52 57.07 29.43
N GLU A 459 -22.50 57.65 30.05
CA GLU A 459 -22.36 59.09 30.19
C GLU A 459 -22.32 59.68 28.78
N ALA A 460 -23.48 60.12 28.29
CA ALA A 460 -23.60 60.70 26.97
C ALA A 460 -22.95 62.08 26.99
N ARG A 461 -21.65 62.14 26.65
CA ARG A 461 -20.94 63.41 26.48
C ARG A 461 -21.35 64.05 25.15
N PHE A 462 -22.28 64.99 25.22
CA PHE A 462 -22.62 65.84 24.08
C PHE A 462 -21.59 66.97 23.98
N LYS A 463 -20.71 66.90 22.99
CA LYS A 463 -19.88 68.05 22.59
C LYS A 463 -20.70 68.91 21.63
N ARG A 464 -21.17 70.06 22.11
CA ARG A 464 -21.80 71.08 21.26
C ARG A 464 -20.72 72.06 20.80
N PHE A 465 -20.58 72.23 19.49
CA PHE A 465 -19.73 73.29 18.94
C PHE A 465 -20.53 74.60 18.97
N ALA A 466 -20.06 75.57 19.78
CA ALA A 466 -20.49 76.96 19.66
C ALA A 466 -19.56 77.65 18.66
N ASN A 467 -20.15 78.42 17.76
CA ASN A 467 -19.43 79.18 16.74
C ASN A 467 -18.43 80.17 17.35
N GLU A 468 -17.27 80.26 16.68
CA GLU A 468 -16.38 81.42 16.55
C GLU A 468 -16.05 82.15 17.85
N ASP A 469 -15.43 81.44 18.80
CA ASP A 469 -14.13 81.81 19.37
C ASP A 469 -13.74 80.75 20.41
N GLU A 470 -12.48 80.34 20.38
CA GLU A 470 -11.93 79.20 21.12
C GLU A 470 -12.07 79.37 22.64
N ASN A 471 -13.09 78.72 23.24
CA ASN A 471 -13.02 78.23 24.61
C ASN A 471 -13.93 77.01 24.78
N LEU A 472 -13.28 75.87 25.06
CA LEU A 472 -13.94 74.59 25.30
C LEU A 472 -14.56 74.61 26.71
N VAL A 473 -15.88 74.79 26.80
CA VAL A 473 -16.60 74.65 28.08
C VAL A 473 -17.13 73.22 28.16
N GLU A 474 -16.51 72.39 29.01
CA GLU A 474 -17.10 71.12 29.42
C GLU A 474 -18.24 71.39 30.39
N VAL A 475 -19.47 71.13 29.96
CA VAL A 475 -20.65 71.18 30.84
C VAL A 475 -20.88 69.77 31.38
N TYR A 476 -20.64 69.59 32.67
CA TYR A 476 -21.03 68.39 33.41
C TYR A 476 -22.51 68.53 33.78
N VAL A 477 -23.37 67.67 33.23
CA VAL A 477 -24.79 67.63 33.60
C VAL A 477 -24.91 66.81 34.88
N GLU A 478 -24.65 67.45 36.01
CA GLU A 478 -24.98 66.92 37.34
C GLU A 478 -26.28 67.59 37.82
N GLN A 479 -27.39 67.42 37.09
CA GLN A 479 -28.76 67.72 37.54
C GLN A 479 -29.76 67.39 36.43
N ALA A 480 -30.25 66.15 36.43
CA ALA A 480 -31.38 65.72 35.60
C ALA A 480 -32.73 65.74 36.35
N GLU A 481 -32.80 66.33 37.54
CA GLU A 481 -34.06 66.42 38.31
C GLU A 481 -34.87 67.71 38.09
N GLU A 482 -34.31 68.78 37.50
CA GLU A 482 -35.07 70.03 37.26
C GLU A 482 -35.66 70.17 35.85
N ALA A 483 -35.28 69.32 34.89
CA ALA A 483 -35.79 69.40 33.50
C ALA A 483 -37.23 68.86 33.34
N GLN A 484 -37.82 68.27 34.39
CA GLN A 484 -39.14 67.66 34.34
C GLN A 484 -40.28 68.63 34.73
N GLU A 485 -39.96 69.79 35.31
CA GLU A 485 -40.98 70.79 35.71
C GLU A 485 -41.34 71.77 34.58
N ILE A 486 -40.47 71.92 33.55
CA ILE A 486 -40.72 72.83 32.40
C ILE A 486 -41.54 72.14 31.30
N ILE A 487 -41.58 70.80 31.25
CA ILE A 487 -42.33 70.07 30.21
C ILE A 487 -43.83 69.91 30.57
N ASN A 488 -44.23 70.23 31.81
CA ASN A 488 -45.61 70.08 32.28
C ASN A 488 -46.36 71.42 32.51
N ASN A 489 -45.93 72.53 31.90
CA ASN A 489 -46.70 73.79 31.84
C ASN A 489 -46.84 74.32 30.41
#